data_AF-A0A524F790-F1
#
_entry.id   AF-A0A524F790-F1
#
_cell.length_a   1.000
_cell.length_b   1.000
_cell.length_c   1.000
_cell.angle_alpha   90.00
_cell.angle_beta   90.00
_cell.angle_gamma   90.00
#
_symmetry.space_group_name_H-M   'P 1'
#
loop_
_entity.id
_entity.type
_entity.pdbx_description
1 polymer ?
#
loop_
_entity_poly.entity_id
_entity_poly.type
_entity_poly.pdbx_seq_one_letter_code
_entity_poly.pdbx_strand_id
1 'polypeptide(L)'
;MLISVVDSLSIALYFVIIGYMFLLFCYFMFIRFRKTKKLYWFYFSLFFLFLLVSRALFIVYDYYMKIWILDIRYNGSNLPIVIYRLASFTGYAAAGMVVGILATLLFTKENKLHKSMAYLLPAAVILIASMILWLPAGYVVDPKYYWYVLNIAEAPVEIIPSPIFGDTYPAGLFYLNYIGLPILNFALPCIFFYLAAKSVGVIRKSSLLNGLGLIIYYIGRSIQPLLKFGENVLVQAFVPAIIILFGLILIALANFMLQS
;
A
#
# COMPACT_ATOMS: atom_id res chain seq x y z
N MET A 1 14.52 20.39 17.40
CA MET A 1 13.05 20.34 17.57
C MET A 1 12.67 18.89 17.79
N LEU A 2 12.03 18.55 18.92
CA LEU A 2 11.69 17.18 19.30
C LEU A 2 10.41 16.70 18.58
N ILE A 3 10.39 15.44 18.17
CA ILE A 3 9.18 14.74 17.70
C ILE A 3 8.19 14.76 18.87
N SER A 4 6.91 15.07 18.61
CA SER A 4 5.91 15.10 19.67
C SER A 4 5.70 13.69 20.26
N VAL A 5 5.22 13.61 21.51
CA VAL A 5 4.93 12.31 22.14
C VAL A 5 3.90 11.52 21.31
N VAL A 6 2.90 12.20 20.75
CA VAL A 6 1.86 11.59 19.92
C VAL A 6 2.43 11.07 18.60
N ASP A 7 3.29 11.84 17.94
CA ASP A 7 3.98 11.40 16.72
C ASP A 7 4.87 10.19 17.01
N SER A 8 5.58 10.19 18.14
CA SER A 8 6.46 9.09 18.56
C SER A 8 5.69 7.80 18.81
N LEU A 9 4.54 7.88 19.48
CA LEU A 9 3.65 6.73 19.70
C LEU A 9 3.05 6.23 18.38
N SER A 10 2.69 7.14 17.48
CA SER A 10 2.17 6.79 16.15
C SER A 10 3.22 6.03 15.34
N ILE A 11 4.46 6.53 15.31
CA ILE A 11 5.60 5.85 14.67
C ILE A 11 5.78 4.45 15.25
N ALA A 12 5.75 4.30 16.59
CA ALA A 12 5.89 3.01 17.25
C ALA A 12 4.81 2.01 16.80
N LEU A 13 3.55 2.43 16.71
CA LEU A 13 2.47 1.57 16.20
C LEU A 13 2.67 1.17 14.74
N TYR A 14 3.12 2.10 13.90
CA TYR A 14 3.42 1.77 12.51
C TYR A 14 4.63 0.82 12.37
N PHE A 15 5.60 0.88 13.29
CA PHE A 15 6.68 -0.12 13.36
C PHE A 15 6.17 -1.51 13.72
N VAL A 16 5.18 -1.62 14.62
CA VAL A 16 4.51 -2.90 14.90
C VAL A 16 3.85 -3.44 13.63
N ILE A 17 3.14 -2.60 12.88
CA ILE A 17 2.51 -2.95 11.60
C ILE A 17 3.57 -3.45 10.60
N ILE A 18 4.68 -2.74 10.46
CA ILE A 18 5.82 -3.15 9.61
C ILE A 18 6.35 -4.52 10.04
N GLY A 19 6.55 -4.73 11.34
CA GLY A 19 6.99 -6.02 11.89
C GLY A 19 6.04 -7.16 11.50
N TYR A 20 4.73 -6.94 11.62
CA TYR A 20 3.73 -7.93 11.20
C TYR A 20 3.75 -8.21 9.69
N MET A 21 3.87 -7.17 8.85
CA MET A 21 4.01 -7.35 7.40
C MET A 21 5.27 -8.15 7.06
N PHE A 22 6.37 -7.91 7.75
CA PHE A 22 7.62 -8.66 7.57
C PHE A 22 7.45 -10.13 7.93
N LEU A 23 6.78 -10.42 9.06
CA LEU A 23 6.48 -11.79 9.48
C LEU A 23 5.61 -12.52 8.44
N LEU A 24 4.57 -11.87 7.92
CA LEU A 24 3.74 -12.44 6.86
C LEU A 24 4.55 -12.70 5.58
N PHE A 25 5.38 -11.75 5.16
CA PHE A 25 6.31 -11.93 4.03
C PHE A 25 7.19 -13.17 4.24
N CYS A 26 7.89 -13.26 5.37
CA CYS A 26 8.76 -14.38 5.69
C CYS A 26 8.00 -15.72 5.73
N TYR A 27 6.80 -15.73 6.34
CA TYR A 27 5.94 -16.90 6.39
C TYR A 27 5.56 -17.39 4.97
N PHE A 28 5.06 -16.51 4.11
CA PHE A 28 4.64 -16.92 2.77
C PHE A 28 5.81 -17.30 1.88
N MET A 29 6.93 -16.57 1.97
CA MET A 29 8.11 -16.82 1.14
C MET A 29 8.83 -18.11 1.57
N PHE A 30 9.17 -18.25 2.85
CA PHE A 30 10.04 -19.33 3.32
C PHE A 30 9.28 -20.60 3.69
N ILE A 31 8.03 -20.50 4.15
CA ILE A 31 7.25 -21.68 4.54
C ILE A 31 6.34 -22.13 3.40
N ARG A 32 5.38 -21.29 2.99
CA ARG A 32 4.33 -21.70 2.04
C ARG A 32 4.86 -21.87 0.61
N PHE A 33 5.60 -20.88 0.10
CA PHE A 33 6.10 -20.91 -1.26
C PHE A 33 7.18 -21.98 -1.46
N ARG A 34 8.13 -22.14 -0.52
CA ARG A 34 9.12 -23.21 -0.62
C ARG A 34 8.49 -24.61 -0.61
N LYS A 35 7.45 -24.85 0.19
CA LYS A 35 6.75 -26.15 0.24
C LYS A 35 5.92 -26.44 -1.00
N THR A 36 5.15 -25.47 -1.48
CA THR A 36 4.17 -25.72 -2.57
C THR A 36 4.68 -25.38 -3.96
N LYS A 37 5.71 -24.53 -4.07
CA LYS A 37 6.24 -23.93 -5.31
C LYS A 37 5.15 -23.29 -6.19
N LYS A 38 3.98 -22.97 -5.62
CA LYS A 38 2.88 -22.31 -6.32
C LYS A 38 3.15 -20.82 -6.41
N LEU A 39 3.05 -20.30 -7.62
CA LEU A 39 3.37 -18.92 -7.95
C LEU A 39 2.49 -17.90 -7.21
N TYR A 40 1.24 -18.28 -6.96
CA TYR A 40 0.31 -17.56 -6.09
C TYR A 40 0.96 -17.13 -4.75
N TRP A 41 1.62 -18.04 -4.03
CA TRP A 41 2.23 -17.72 -2.74
C TRP A 41 3.46 -16.83 -2.87
N PHE A 42 4.15 -16.91 -4.00
CA PHE A 42 5.25 -16.01 -4.31
C PHE A 42 4.75 -14.57 -4.46
N TYR A 43 3.73 -14.33 -5.30
CA TYR A 43 3.13 -13.01 -5.41
C TYR A 43 2.53 -12.52 -4.08
N PHE A 44 1.90 -13.41 -3.31
CA PHE A 44 1.38 -13.04 -1.99
C PHE A 44 2.47 -12.63 -1.01
N SER A 45 3.65 -13.27 -1.04
CA SER A 45 4.79 -12.82 -0.24
C SER A 45 5.33 -11.46 -0.69
N LEU A 46 5.56 -11.27 -1.99
CA LEU A 46 6.05 -10.00 -2.54
C LEU A 46 5.08 -8.85 -2.30
N PHE A 47 3.77 -9.11 -2.29
CA PHE A 47 2.75 -8.13 -1.92
C PHE A 47 3.02 -7.54 -0.53
N PHE A 48 3.26 -8.37 0.49
CA PHE A 48 3.59 -7.90 1.83
C PHE A 48 4.95 -7.20 1.90
N LEU A 49 5.94 -7.66 1.13
CA LEU A 49 7.25 -7.01 1.07
C LEU A 49 7.14 -5.58 0.50
N PHE A 50 6.44 -5.42 -0.62
CA PHE A 50 6.25 -4.10 -1.23
C PHE A 50 5.39 -3.18 -0.35
N LEU A 51 4.34 -3.71 0.29
CA LEU A 51 3.58 -2.94 1.29
C LEU A 51 4.44 -2.49 2.46
N LEU A 52 5.31 -3.37 2.97
CA LEU A 52 6.23 -3.06 4.06
C LEU A 52 7.17 -1.93 3.68
N VAL A 53 7.82 -2.03 2.52
CA VAL A 53 8.76 -0.98 2.05
C VAL A 53 8.02 0.33 1.82
N SER A 54 6.83 0.28 1.21
CA SER A 54 5.98 1.46 1.04
C SER A 54 5.64 2.11 2.38
N ARG A 55 5.20 1.33 3.38
CA ARG A 55 4.90 1.87 4.72
C ARG A 55 6.12 2.48 5.38
N ALA A 56 7.28 1.82 5.34
CA ALA A 56 8.50 2.33 5.93
C ALA A 56 8.89 3.69 5.33
N LEU A 57 8.86 3.80 4.00
CA LEU A 57 9.16 5.05 3.31
C LEU A 57 8.12 6.15 3.59
N PHE A 58 6.83 5.81 3.71
CA PHE A 58 5.80 6.78 4.09
C PHE A 58 5.96 7.26 5.54
N ILE A 59 6.38 6.42 6.48
CA ILE A 59 6.69 6.88 7.86
C ILE A 59 7.84 7.86 7.82
N VAL A 60 8.90 7.52 7.09
CA VAL A 60 10.05 8.42 6.93
C VAL A 60 9.59 9.75 6.34
N TYR A 61 8.78 9.72 5.29
CA TYR A 61 8.19 10.92 4.71
C TYR A 61 7.31 11.69 5.72
N ASP A 62 6.24 11.10 6.24
CA ASP A 62 5.24 11.80 7.04
C ASP A 62 5.81 12.44 8.32
N TYR A 63 6.77 11.78 8.98
CA TYR A 63 7.30 12.23 10.27
C TYR A 63 8.61 13.01 10.18
N TYR A 64 9.48 12.72 9.21
CA TYR A 64 10.79 13.38 9.10
C TYR A 64 10.81 14.53 8.07
N MET A 65 9.79 14.65 7.20
CA MET A 65 9.70 15.76 6.23
C MET A 65 9.77 17.15 6.86
N LYS A 66 9.16 17.35 8.03
CA LYS A 66 9.20 18.64 8.74
C LYS A 66 10.63 19.05 9.11
N ILE A 67 11.49 18.07 9.39
CA ILE A 67 12.90 18.30 9.74
C ILE A 67 13.67 18.67 8.47
N TRP A 68 13.42 17.96 7.37
CA TRP A 68 14.11 18.17 6.11
C TRP A 68 13.69 19.42 5.37
N ILE A 69 12.51 19.97 5.63
CA ILE A 69 12.04 21.25 5.07
C ILE A 69 13.09 22.37 5.18
N LEU A 70 13.82 22.45 6.30
CA LEU A 70 14.86 23.45 6.49
C LEU A 70 16.06 23.17 5.58
N ASP A 71 16.48 21.90 5.52
CA ASP A 71 17.59 21.47 4.66
C ASP A 71 17.27 21.67 3.16
N ILE A 72 16.03 21.40 2.74
CA ILE A 72 15.55 21.68 1.38
C ILE A 72 15.64 23.18 1.07
N ARG A 73 15.17 24.03 2.00
CA ARG A 73 15.11 25.49 1.81
C ARG A 73 16.50 26.11 1.64
N TYR A 74 17.52 25.57 2.31
CA TYR A 74 18.87 26.13 2.29
C TYR A 74 19.83 25.40 1.33
N ASN A 75 19.65 24.09 1.12
CA ASN A 75 20.58 23.25 0.35
C ASN A 75 19.95 22.65 -0.92
N GLY A 76 18.67 22.89 -1.21
CA GLY A 76 18.00 22.41 -2.44
C GLY A 76 17.86 20.88 -2.52
N SER A 77 17.75 20.18 -1.39
CA SER A 77 17.74 18.72 -1.38
C SER A 77 16.44 18.12 -1.95
N ASN A 78 16.56 17.26 -2.97
CA ASN A 78 15.43 16.56 -3.60
C ASN A 78 15.00 15.27 -2.87
N LEU A 79 15.69 14.91 -1.78
CA LEU A 79 15.55 13.64 -1.07
C LEU A 79 14.09 13.35 -0.61
N PRO A 80 13.37 14.30 0.00
CA PRO A 80 11.92 14.28 0.20
C PRO A 80 11.05 13.76 -0.94
N ILE A 81 11.26 14.33 -2.14
CA ILE A 81 10.48 14.02 -3.33
C ILE A 81 10.81 12.60 -3.78
N VAL A 82 12.08 12.22 -3.74
CA VAL A 82 12.54 10.87 -4.06
C VAL A 82 11.94 9.84 -3.12
N ILE A 83 11.94 10.09 -1.81
CA ILE A 83 11.35 9.17 -0.81
C ILE A 83 9.85 9.00 -1.07
N TYR A 84 9.13 10.08 -1.34
CA TYR A 84 7.70 9.99 -1.65
C TYR A 84 7.43 9.17 -2.92
N ARG A 85 8.20 9.41 -3.99
CA ARG A 85 8.08 8.68 -5.25
C ARG A 85 8.34 7.20 -5.05
N LEU A 86 9.38 6.84 -4.29
CA LEU A 86 9.69 5.45 -3.94
C LEU A 86 8.59 4.82 -3.07
N ALA A 87 8.05 5.55 -2.09
CA ALA A 87 6.97 5.08 -1.23
C ALA A 87 5.69 4.78 -2.03
N SER A 88 5.36 5.66 -2.97
CA SER A 88 4.22 5.52 -3.87
C SER A 88 4.44 4.39 -4.86
N PHE A 89 5.58 4.37 -5.56
CA PHE A 89 5.95 3.31 -6.51
C PHE A 89 5.86 1.92 -5.87
N THR A 90 6.47 1.73 -4.69
CA THR A 90 6.42 0.46 -3.98
C THR A 90 5.00 0.09 -3.55
N GLY A 91 4.16 1.06 -3.20
CA GLY A 91 2.73 0.86 -2.96
C GLY A 91 1.99 0.33 -4.19
N TYR A 92 2.21 0.92 -5.37
CA TYR A 92 1.62 0.45 -6.62
C TYR A 92 2.22 -0.87 -7.11
N ALA A 93 3.51 -1.13 -6.85
CA ALA A 93 4.12 -2.42 -7.12
C ALA A 93 3.46 -3.55 -6.31
N ALA A 94 3.05 -3.27 -5.07
CA ALA A 94 2.23 -4.20 -4.29
C ALA A 94 0.88 -4.48 -4.99
N ALA A 95 0.22 -3.46 -5.54
CA ALA A 95 -0.99 -3.66 -6.33
C ALA A 95 -0.72 -4.47 -7.62
N GLY A 96 0.45 -4.34 -8.23
CA GLY A 96 0.91 -5.23 -9.29
C GLY A 96 0.96 -6.69 -8.85
N MET A 97 1.41 -6.97 -7.62
CA MET A 97 1.39 -8.34 -7.06
C MET A 97 -0.04 -8.87 -6.87
N VAL A 98 -1.00 -8.00 -6.52
CA VAL A 98 -2.44 -8.37 -6.48
C VAL A 98 -2.93 -8.83 -7.85
N VAL A 99 -2.57 -8.08 -8.90
CA VAL A 99 -2.87 -8.49 -10.28
C VAL A 99 -2.17 -9.79 -10.64
N GLY A 100 -0.95 -10.03 -10.13
CA GLY A 100 -0.27 -11.32 -10.26
C GLY A 100 -1.04 -12.48 -9.61
N ILE A 101 -1.57 -12.27 -8.40
CA ILE A 101 -2.42 -13.26 -7.70
C ILE A 101 -3.67 -13.54 -8.54
N LEU A 102 -4.37 -12.51 -9.01
CA LEU A 102 -5.52 -12.63 -9.92
C LEU A 102 -5.18 -13.43 -11.17
N ALA A 103 -4.11 -13.05 -11.85
CA ALA A 103 -3.70 -13.66 -13.10
C ALA A 103 -3.36 -15.15 -12.90
N THR A 104 -2.73 -15.52 -11.78
CA THR A 104 -2.46 -16.93 -11.47
C THR A 104 -3.71 -17.76 -11.18
N LEU A 105 -4.80 -17.13 -10.73
CA LEU A 105 -6.06 -17.80 -10.43
C LEU A 105 -6.97 -17.87 -11.66
N LEU A 106 -6.98 -16.83 -12.49
CA LEU A 106 -7.82 -16.75 -13.70
C LEU A 106 -7.21 -17.54 -14.88
N PHE A 107 -5.89 -17.46 -15.07
CA PHE A 107 -5.21 -18.11 -16.19
C PHE A 107 -4.56 -19.41 -15.73
N THR A 108 -5.35 -20.49 -15.70
CA THR A 108 -4.86 -21.84 -15.39
C THR A 108 -3.88 -22.34 -16.45
N LYS A 109 -2.91 -23.16 -16.01
CA LYS A 109 -1.68 -23.56 -16.74
C LYS A 109 -1.89 -24.44 -17.99
N GLU A 110 -3.09 -24.56 -18.50
CA GLU A 110 -3.38 -25.46 -19.63
C GLU A 110 -2.70 -25.00 -20.93
N ASN A 111 -2.57 -23.69 -21.13
CA ASN A 111 -1.95 -23.11 -22.33
C ASN A 111 -0.66 -22.31 -22.03
N LYS A 112 0.31 -22.35 -22.96
CA LYS A 112 1.55 -21.56 -22.88
C LYS A 112 1.27 -20.05 -22.78
N LEU A 113 0.23 -19.57 -23.46
CA LEU A 113 -0.21 -18.18 -23.44
C LEU A 113 -0.73 -17.77 -22.04
N HIS A 114 -1.56 -18.61 -21.41
CA HIS A 114 -2.05 -18.39 -20.04
C HIS A 114 -0.90 -18.31 -19.03
N LYS A 115 0.09 -19.19 -19.17
CA LYS A 115 1.29 -19.17 -18.33
C LYS A 115 2.04 -17.85 -18.47
N SER A 116 2.19 -17.32 -19.69
CA SER A 116 2.83 -16.02 -19.92
C SER A 116 2.03 -14.85 -19.34
N MET A 117 0.70 -14.86 -19.46
CA MET A 117 -0.17 -13.80 -18.91
C MET A 117 -0.04 -13.65 -17.39
N ALA A 118 0.17 -14.76 -16.68
CA ALA A 118 0.39 -14.74 -15.23
C ALA A 118 1.62 -13.92 -14.82
N TYR A 119 2.63 -13.78 -15.69
CA TYR A 119 3.81 -12.94 -15.45
C TYR A 119 3.71 -11.56 -16.09
N LEU A 120 3.11 -11.47 -17.29
CA LEU A 120 3.03 -10.23 -18.06
C LEU A 120 2.11 -9.20 -17.42
N LEU A 121 0.95 -9.62 -16.89
CA LEU A 121 -0.01 -8.71 -16.26
C LEU A 121 0.56 -8.00 -15.02
N PRO A 122 1.14 -8.69 -14.01
CA PRO A 122 1.75 -7.99 -12.88
C PRO A 122 2.94 -7.12 -13.33
N ALA A 123 3.74 -7.58 -14.30
CA ALA A 123 4.85 -6.79 -14.83
C ALA A 123 4.37 -5.49 -15.51
N ALA A 124 3.28 -5.55 -16.29
CA ALA A 124 2.70 -4.38 -16.93
C ALA A 124 2.25 -3.34 -15.90
N VAL A 125 1.61 -3.77 -14.80
CA VAL A 125 1.21 -2.86 -13.72
C VAL A 125 2.42 -2.23 -13.04
N ILE A 126 3.49 -2.98 -12.80
CA ILE A 126 4.74 -2.44 -12.22
C ILE A 126 5.41 -1.44 -13.18
N LEU A 127 5.39 -1.72 -14.49
CA LEU A 127 5.91 -0.80 -15.50
C LEU A 127 5.11 0.50 -15.53
N ILE A 128 3.78 0.43 -15.48
CA ILE A 128 2.94 1.62 -15.36
C ILE A 128 3.23 2.35 -14.04
N ALA A 129 3.35 1.63 -12.93
CA ALA A 129 3.71 2.21 -11.63
C ALA A 129 5.07 2.93 -11.65
N SER A 130 6.02 2.44 -12.45
CA SER A 130 7.34 3.05 -12.58
C SER A 130 7.29 4.47 -13.15
N MET A 131 6.22 4.83 -13.88
CA MET A 131 6.01 6.19 -14.39
C MET A 131 5.97 7.22 -13.25
N ILE A 132 5.56 6.84 -12.03
CA ILE A 132 5.55 7.70 -10.83
C ILE A 132 6.96 8.24 -10.51
N LEU A 133 8.01 7.48 -10.84
CA LEU A 133 9.39 7.89 -10.58
C LEU A 133 9.83 9.03 -11.51
N TRP A 134 9.24 9.11 -12.71
CA TRP A 134 9.61 10.01 -13.79
C TRP A 134 8.68 11.21 -13.93
N LEU A 135 7.44 11.12 -13.44
CA LEU A 135 6.47 12.21 -13.49
C LEU A 135 6.98 13.47 -12.80
N PRO A 136 6.73 14.68 -13.35
CA PRO A 136 7.12 15.93 -12.70
C PRO A 136 6.56 16.03 -11.28
N ALA A 137 7.32 16.62 -10.37
CA ALA A 137 6.97 16.66 -8.94
C ALA A 137 5.58 17.29 -8.68
N GLY A 138 5.18 18.25 -9.52
CA GLY A 138 3.86 18.89 -9.46
C GLY A 138 2.66 17.95 -9.63
N TYR A 139 2.83 16.77 -10.25
CA TYR A 139 1.75 15.78 -10.41
C TYR A 139 1.72 14.73 -9.29
N VAL A 140 2.76 14.65 -8.46
CA VAL A 140 3.00 13.51 -7.57
C VAL A 140 3.12 13.92 -6.10
N VAL A 141 3.61 15.12 -5.77
CA VAL A 141 3.88 15.50 -4.38
C VAL A 141 2.62 16.05 -3.71
N ASP A 142 2.43 15.74 -2.43
CA ASP A 142 1.30 16.19 -1.61
C ASP A 142 1.14 17.74 -1.64
N PRO A 143 -0.08 18.26 -1.85
CA PRO A 143 -0.40 19.70 -1.81
C PRO A 143 0.10 20.45 -0.58
N LYS A 144 0.23 19.77 0.57
CA LYS A 144 0.75 20.37 1.80
C LYS A 144 2.16 20.93 1.63
N TYR A 145 2.94 20.37 0.71
CA TYR A 145 4.30 20.79 0.41
C TYR A 145 4.40 21.50 -0.95
N TYR A 146 3.27 21.87 -1.53
CA TYR A 146 3.15 22.46 -2.87
C TYR A 146 3.96 23.74 -3.05
N TRP A 147 3.92 24.63 -2.06
CA TRP A 147 4.67 25.88 -2.09
C TRP A 147 6.20 25.67 -2.12
N TYR A 148 6.70 24.52 -1.65
CA TYR A 148 8.11 24.15 -1.80
C TYR A 148 8.42 23.64 -3.21
N VAL A 149 7.52 22.82 -3.78
CA VAL A 149 7.69 22.25 -5.13
C VAL A 149 7.69 23.34 -6.21
N LEU A 150 6.84 24.36 -6.06
CA LEU A 150 6.80 25.53 -6.94
C LEU A 150 8.13 26.30 -6.97
N ASN A 151 8.82 26.40 -5.84
CA ASN A 151 10.08 27.13 -5.74
C ASN A 151 11.29 26.35 -6.29
N ILE A 152 11.18 25.05 -6.48
CA ILE A 152 12.32 24.18 -6.85
C ILE A 152 12.19 23.62 -8.27
N ALA A 153 10.97 23.38 -8.76
CA ALA A 153 10.77 22.50 -9.92
C ALA A 153 10.23 23.16 -11.19
N GLU A 154 9.86 24.46 -11.19
CA GLU A 154 9.24 25.17 -12.35
C GLU A 154 8.25 24.31 -13.16
N ALA A 155 7.54 23.40 -12.48
CA ALA A 155 6.78 22.36 -13.16
C ALA A 155 5.34 22.83 -13.36
N PRO A 156 4.71 22.55 -14.52
CA PRO A 156 3.29 22.80 -14.69
C PRO A 156 2.52 21.97 -13.67
N VAL A 157 1.64 22.64 -12.92
CA VAL A 157 0.82 22.02 -11.91
C VAL A 157 -0.62 22.04 -12.38
N GLU A 158 -1.12 20.86 -12.70
CA GLU A 158 -2.55 20.66 -12.87
C GLU A 158 -3.14 20.26 -11.51
N ILE A 159 -3.89 21.19 -10.94
CA ILE A 159 -4.61 20.99 -9.69
C ILE A 159 -6.06 20.66 -10.01
N ILE A 160 -6.53 19.53 -9.49
CA ILE A 160 -7.93 19.13 -9.57
C ILE A 160 -8.57 19.37 -8.21
N PRO A 161 -9.69 20.12 -8.11
CA PRO A 161 -10.46 20.19 -6.88
C PRO A 161 -10.99 18.80 -6.53
N SER A 162 -10.71 18.32 -5.32
CA SER A 162 -11.23 17.04 -4.83
C SER A 162 -12.75 17.14 -4.72
N PRO A 163 -13.51 16.30 -5.45
CA PRO A 163 -14.97 16.32 -5.41
C PRO A 163 -15.54 15.88 -4.05
N ILE A 164 -14.72 15.29 -3.18
CA ILE A 164 -15.16 14.71 -1.90
C ILE A 164 -14.81 15.61 -0.71
N PHE A 165 -13.69 16.34 -0.76
CA PHE A 165 -13.16 17.08 0.40
C PHE A 165 -12.97 18.58 0.18
N GLY A 166 -13.23 19.12 -1.01
CA GLY A 166 -13.05 20.55 -1.29
C GLY A 166 -11.60 21.02 -1.38
N ASP A 167 -10.63 20.18 -1.00
CA ASP A 167 -9.19 20.45 -1.13
C ASP A 167 -8.69 20.29 -2.56
N THR A 168 -7.69 21.09 -2.92
CA THR A 168 -6.94 20.98 -4.16
C THR A 168 -5.99 19.78 -4.14
N TYR A 169 -6.11 18.85 -5.08
CA TYR A 169 -5.25 17.67 -5.23
C TYR A 169 -4.45 17.72 -6.53
N PRO A 170 -3.21 17.20 -6.58
CA PRO A 170 -2.45 17.13 -7.82
C PRO A 170 -3.09 16.09 -8.72
N ALA A 171 -3.28 16.41 -10.00
CA ALA A 171 -4.02 15.56 -10.94
C ALA A 171 -3.51 14.10 -10.96
N GLY A 172 -2.19 13.91 -10.98
CA GLY A 172 -1.58 12.57 -11.00
C GLY A 172 -1.93 11.75 -9.76
N LEU A 173 -1.82 12.34 -8.57
CA LEU A 173 -2.23 11.71 -7.30
C LEU A 173 -3.73 11.44 -7.24
N PHE A 174 -4.55 12.30 -7.83
CA PHE A 174 -5.99 12.12 -7.87
C PHE A 174 -6.36 10.82 -8.58
N TYR A 175 -5.93 10.65 -9.84
CA TYR A 175 -6.24 9.45 -10.62
C TYR A 175 -5.68 8.18 -9.99
N LEU A 176 -4.44 8.26 -9.50
CA LEU A 176 -3.77 7.15 -8.85
C LEU A 176 -4.51 6.71 -7.57
N ASN A 177 -4.77 7.65 -6.65
CA ASN A 177 -5.28 7.30 -5.32
C ASN A 177 -6.80 7.15 -5.24
N TYR A 178 -7.58 7.86 -6.05
CA TYR A 178 -9.05 7.81 -5.99
C TYR A 178 -9.67 6.85 -7.02
N ILE A 179 -8.95 6.51 -8.10
CA ILE A 179 -9.46 5.57 -9.11
C ILE A 179 -8.65 4.27 -9.09
N GLY A 180 -7.33 4.36 -9.26
CA GLY A 180 -6.48 3.18 -9.39
C GLY A 180 -6.42 2.32 -8.12
N LEU A 181 -6.09 2.93 -6.98
CA LEU A 181 -5.94 2.23 -5.71
C LEU A 181 -7.22 1.54 -5.22
N PRO A 182 -8.42 2.16 -5.22
CA PRO A 182 -9.63 1.51 -4.75
C PRO A 182 -9.98 0.26 -5.58
N ILE A 183 -9.90 0.34 -6.91
CA ILE A 183 -10.18 -0.80 -7.79
C ILE A 183 -9.24 -1.97 -7.46
N LEU A 184 -7.94 -1.69 -7.33
CA LEU A 184 -6.93 -2.71 -7.03
C LEU A 184 -7.06 -3.27 -5.61
N ASN A 185 -7.38 -2.41 -4.64
CA ASN A 185 -7.53 -2.78 -3.23
C ASN A 185 -8.81 -3.59 -2.97
N PHE A 186 -9.91 -3.32 -3.68
CA PHE A 186 -11.15 -4.10 -3.57
C PHE A 186 -11.10 -5.42 -4.33
N ALA A 187 -10.32 -5.50 -5.42
CA ALA A 187 -10.20 -6.74 -6.17
C ALA A 187 -9.66 -7.89 -5.30
N LEU A 188 -8.64 -7.63 -4.46
CA LEU A 188 -8.01 -8.68 -3.66
C LEU A 188 -8.96 -9.36 -2.65
N PRO A 189 -9.70 -8.63 -1.78
CA PRO A 189 -10.71 -9.24 -0.90
C PRO A 189 -11.80 -9.98 -1.66
N CYS A 190 -12.28 -9.45 -2.79
CA CYS A 190 -13.32 -10.09 -3.59
C CYS A 190 -12.90 -11.47 -4.09
N ILE A 191 -11.63 -11.66 -4.47
CA ILE A 191 -11.09 -12.97 -4.84
C ILE A 191 -11.11 -13.92 -3.66
N PHE A 192 -10.69 -13.47 -2.47
CA PHE A 192 -10.70 -14.32 -1.27
C PHE A 192 -12.11 -14.73 -0.88
N PHE A 193 -13.10 -13.85 -1.04
CA PHE A 193 -14.50 -14.21 -0.88
C PHE A 193 -15.01 -15.17 -1.95
N TYR A 194 -14.60 -14.98 -3.21
CA TYR A 194 -14.89 -15.93 -4.28
C TYR A 194 -14.33 -17.32 -3.98
N LEU A 195 -13.06 -17.39 -3.56
CA LEU A 195 -12.40 -18.63 -3.14
C LEU A 195 -13.09 -19.24 -1.92
N ALA A 196 -13.52 -18.43 -0.95
CA ALA A 196 -14.29 -18.91 0.19
C ALA A 196 -15.64 -19.48 -0.23
N ALA A 197 -16.34 -18.85 -1.17
CA ALA A 197 -17.62 -19.32 -1.68
C ALA A 197 -17.50 -20.65 -2.44
N LYS A 198 -16.37 -20.90 -3.12
CA LYS A 198 -16.10 -22.11 -3.91
C LYS A 198 -15.37 -23.23 -3.16
N SER A 199 -14.87 -22.98 -1.95
CA SER A 199 -14.14 -23.97 -1.15
C SER A 199 -14.98 -24.50 0.02
N VAL A 200 -14.51 -25.58 0.65
CA VAL A 200 -15.22 -26.25 1.76
C VAL A 200 -14.28 -26.40 2.96
N GLY A 201 -14.87 -26.48 4.16
CA GLY A 201 -14.16 -26.79 5.39
C GLY A 201 -13.19 -25.70 5.83
N VAL A 202 -11.98 -26.10 6.21
CA VAL A 202 -10.93 -25.22 6.76
C VAL A 202 -10.46 -24.20 5.72
N ILE A 203 -10.41 -24.59 4.44
CA ILE A 203 -10.00 -23.72 3.33
C ILE A 203 -11.00 -22.56 3.13
N ARG A 204 -12.30 -22.82 3.30
CA ARG A 204 -13.35 -21.79 3.25
C ARG A 204 -13.18 -20.76 4.36
N LYS A 205 -13.02 -21.23 5.60
CA LYS A 205 -12.84 -20.35 6.78
C LYS A 205 -11.59 -19.50 6.64
N SER A 206 -10.47 -20.10 6.22
CA SER A 206 -9.23 -19.36 5.99
C SER A 206 -9.36 -18.33 4.87
N SER A 207 -9.96 -18.69 3.74
CA SER A 207 -10.13 -17.75 2.62
C SER A 207 -11.03 -16.59 3.02
N LEU A 208 -12.10 -16.84 3.79
CA LEU A 208 -13.00 -15.81 4.29
C LEU A 208 -12.29 -14.84 5.26
N LEU A 209 -11.49 -15.38 6.19
CA LEU A 209 -10.72 -14.57 7.13
C LEU A 209 -9.62 -13.75 6.44
N ASN A 210 -8.97 -14.28 5.41
CA ASN A 210 -8.03 -13.51 4.58
C ASN A 210 -8.75 -12.35 3.88
N GLY A 211 -9.94 -12.59 3.30
CA GLY A 211 -10.74 -11.55 2.66
C GLY A 211 -11.19 -10.45 3.63
N LEU A 212 -11.70 -10.83 4.81
CA LEU A 212 -12.09 -9.89 5.87
C LEU A 212 -10.88 -9.09 6.39
N GLY A 213 -9.77 -9.77 6.67
CA GLY A 213 -8.56 -9.11 7.15
C GLY A 213 -8.03 -8.07 6.17
N LEU A 214 -8.08 -8.35 4.87
CA LEU A 214 -7.71 -7.39 3.82
C LEU A 214 -8.69 -6.22 3.72
N ILE A 215 -10.00 -6.45 3.81
CA ILE A 215 -10.98 -5.34 3.86
C ILE A 215 -10.71 -4.43 5.04
N ILE A 216 -10.55 -5.00 6.24
CA ILE A 216 -10.26 -4.25 7.45
C ILE A 216 -8.95 -3.47 7.30
N TYR A 217 -7.91 -4.09 6.74
CA TYR A 217 -6.66 -3.43 6.42
C TYR A 217 -6.87 -2.20 5.51
N TYR A 218 -7.62 -2.34 4.42
CA TYR A 218 -7.88 -1.24 3.49
C TYR A 218 -8.81 -0.16 4.06
N ILE A 219 -9.77 -0.55 4.90
CA ILE A 219 -10.60 0.40 5.66
C ILE A 219 -9.70 1.24 6.55
N GLY A 220 -8.80 0.63 7.33
CA GLY A 220 -7.87 1.37 8.18
C GLY A 220 -7.01 2.35 7.40
N ARG A 221 -6.53 1.96 6.21
CA ARG A 221 -5.80 2.86 5.31
C ARG A 221 -6.62 3.99 4.72
N SER A 222 -7.89 3.74 4.40
CA SER A 222 -8.78 4.73 3.76
C SER A 222 -9.36 5.70 4.78
N ILE A 223 -9.50 5.28 6.05
CA ILE A 223 -9.94 6.13 7.15
C ILE A 223 -8.87 7.15 7.56
N GLN A 224 -7.58 6.83 7.41
CA GLN A 224 -6.50 7.75 7.78
C GLN A 224 -6.63 9.15 7.15
N PRO A 225 -6.83 9.32 5.82
CA PRO A 225 -7.06 10.64 5.24
C PRO A 225 -8.40 11.26 5.68
N LEU A 226 -9.44 10.47 5.95
CA LEU A 226 -10.74 10.97 6.44
C LEU A 226 -10.63 11.57 7.84
N LEU A 227 -9.84 10.96 8.72
CA LEU A 227 -9.70 11.43 10.09
C LEU A 227 -8.85 12.70 10.20
N LYS A 228 -8.02 13.02 9.19
CA LYS A 228 -7.25 14.27 9.17
C LYS A 228 -8.12 15.54 9.23
N PHE A 229 -9.42 15.41 8.93
CA PHE A 229 -10.42 16.48 9.07
C PHE A 229 -11.02 16.61 10.48
N GLY A 230 -10.78 15.66 11.38
CA GLY A 230 -11.26 15.72 12.76
C GLY A 230 -10.28 16.46 13.68
N GLU A 231 -10.75 17.04 14.78
CA GLU A 231 -9.88 17.84 15.68
C GLU A 231 -8.97 16.98 16.59
N ASN A 232 -9.28 15.70 16.78
CA ASN A 232 -8.60 14.87 17.78
C ASN A 232 -7.36 14.15 17.22
N VAL A 233 -6.18 14.70 17.50
CA VAL A 233 -4.86 14.18 17.07
C VAL A 233 -4.62 12.73 17.50
N LEU A 234 -5.10 12.31 18.68
CA LEU A 234 -4.96 10.92 19.14
C LEU A 234 -5.81 9.98 18.28
N VAL A 235 -7.03 10.36 17.93
CA VAL A 235 -7.90 9.54 17.07
C VAL A 235 -7.28 9.36 15.69
N GLN A 236 -6.71 10.43 15.11
CA GLN A 236 -6.02 10.38 13.82
C GLN A 236 -4.80 9.44 13.81
N ALA A 237 -4.05 9.44 14.91
CA ALA A 237 -2.85 8.65 15.09
C ALA A 237 -3.15 7.15 15.28
N PHE A 238 -4.03 6.83 16.23
CA PHE A 238 -4.18 5.47 16.75
C PHE A 238 -5.21 4.64 15.96
N VAL A 239 -6.35 5.24 15.57
CA VAL A 239 -7.46 4.48 14.99
C VAL A 239 -7.08 3.78 13.68
N PRO A 240 -6.45 4.46 12.69
CA PRO A 240 -6.01 3.79 11.47
C PRO A 240 -5.03 2.64 11.73
N ALA A 241 -4.07 2.86 12.63
CA ALA A 241 -3.04 1.89 12.95
C ALA A 241 -3.62 0.63 13.62
N ILE A 242 -4.54 0.79 14.57
CA ILE A 242 -5.19 -0.32 15.26
C ILE A 242 -6.06 -1.13 14.29
N ILE A 243 -6.82 -0.47 13.41
CA ILE A 243 -7.64 -1.16 12.40
C ILE A 243 -6.74 -1.94 11.45
N ILE A 244 -5.66 -1.35 10.97
CA ILE A 244 -4.67 -2.02 10.11
C ILE A 244 -4.09 -3.26 10.82
N LEU A 245 -3.68 -3.11 12.08
CA LEU A 245 -3.11 -4.20 12.88
C LEU A 245 -4.12 -5.33 13.05
N PHE A 246 -5.39 -5.02 13.34
CA PHE A 246 -6.44 -6.01 13.45
C PHE A 246 -6.64 -6.79 12.13
N GLY A 247 -6.61 -6.08 10.99
CA GLY A 247 -6.65 -6.72 9.67
C GLY A 247 -5.49 -7.70 9.44
N LEU A 248 -4.26 -7.31 9.83
CA LEU A 248 -3.08 -8.18 9.72
C LEU A 248 -3.15 -9.40 10.64
N ILE A 249 -3.67 -9.24 11.86
CA ILE A 249 -3.88 -10.35 12.80
C ILE A 249 -4.88 -11.35 12.23
N LEU A 250 -5.99 -10.89 11.64
CA LEU A 250 -6.96 -11.78 10.99
C LEU A 250 -6.33 -12.57 9.83
N ILE A 251 -5.49 -11.93 9.02
CA ILE A 251 -4.74 -12.61 7.96
C ILE A 251 -3.79 -13.66 8.56
N ALA A 252 -3.07 -13.34 9.64
CA ALA A 252 -2.19 -14.30 10.30
C ALA A 252 -2.98 -15.52 10.84
N LEU A 253 -4.09 -15.27 11.55
CA LEU A 253 -4.98 -16.31 12.09
C LEU A 253 -5.56 -17.19 10.99
N ALA A 254 -6.01 -16.59 9.88
CA ALA A 254 -6.52 -17.31 8.73
C ALA A 254 -5.54 -18.38 8.23
N ASN A 255 -4.25 -18.07 8.22
CA ASN A 255 -3.21 -18.94 7.68
C ASN A 255 -2.66 -19.93 8.71
N PHE A 256 -2.81 -19.63 10.00
CA PHE A 256 -2.58 -20.59 11.08
C PHE A 256 -3.59 -21.74 11.05
N MET A 257 -4.89 -21.44 10.84
CA MET A 257 -5.94 -22.46 10.75
C MET A 257 -5.73 -23.47 9.60
N LEU A 258 -5.02 -23.09 8.53
CA LEU A 258 -4.68 -24.01 7.43
C LEU A 258 -3.58 -25.02 7.80
N GLN A 259 -3.03 -24.98 9.01
CA GLN A 259 -1.98 -25.90 9.49
C GLN A 259 -2.49 -26.90 10.53
N SER A 260 -3.61 -26.60 11.20
CA SER A 260 -4.33 -27.48 12.11
C SER A 260 -5.31 -28.39 11.36
#